data_AF-L1J1K8-F1
#
_entry.id   AF-L1J1K8-F1
#
_cell.length_a   1.000
_cell.length_b   1.000
_cell.length_c   1.000
_cell.angle_alpha   90.00
_cell.angle_beta   90.00
_cell.angle_gamma   90.00
#
_symmetry.space_group_name_H-M   'P 1'
#
loop_
_entity.id
_entity.type
_entity.pdbx_description
1 polymer ?
#
loop_
_entity_poly.entity_id
_entity_poly.type
_entity_poly.pdbx_seq_one_letter_code
_entity_poly.pdbx_strand_id
1 'polypeptide(L)' 'YKTQMCKNFEAHGFCGFGDKCNFAHGKEELRSGGRAPSDTRHFKTRLCKTFALKGKCPYGDNCTYAH' A
#
# COMPACT_ATOMS: atom_id res chain seq x y z
N TYR A 1 5.38 -0.37 -5.62
CA TYR A 1 6.70 0.18 -5.99
C TYR A 1 7.47 0.48 -4.70
N LYS A 2 8.62 -0.16 -4.49
CA LYS A 2 9.48 -0.11 -3.28
C LYS A 2 8.88 -0.71 -2.00
N THR A 3 8.23 -1.87 -2.12
CA THR A 3 7.60 -2.58 -0.98
C THR A 3 8.48 -3.64 -0.32
N GLN A 4 9.64 -3.93 -0.90
CA GLN A 4 10.62 -4.88 -0.41
C GLN A 4 12.02 -4.29 -0.60
N MET A 5 12.99 -4.75 0.20
CA MET A 5 14.37 -4.33 0.06
C MET A 5 15.02 -4.88 -1.19
N CYS A 6 15.87 -4.05 -1.79
CA CYS A 6 16.68 -4.42 -2.92
C CYS A 6 17.84 -5.29 -2.44
N LYS A 7 17.76 -6.60 -2.73
CA LYS A 7 18.82 -7.55 -2.36
C LYS A 7 20.18 -7.19 -2.95
N ASN A 8 20.21 -6.64 -4.17
CA ASN A 8 21.47 -6.25 -4.82
C ASN A 8 22.14 -5.08 -4.09
N PHE A 9 21.34 -4.10 -3.68
CA PHE A 9 21.82 -2.97 -2.89
C PHE A 9 22.23 -3.40 -1.48
N GLU A 10 21.48 -4.31 -0.86
CA GLU A 10 21.81 -4.86 0.47
C GLU A 10 23.11 -5.69 0.46
N ALA A 11 23.33 -6.49 -0.59
CA ALA A 11 24.50 -7.36 -0.70
C ALA A 11 25.78 -6.61 -1.14
N HIS A 12 25.66 -5.64 -2.04
CA HIS A 12 26.81 -4.98 -2.66
C HIS A 12 26.95 -3.49 -2.33
N GLY A 13 25.98 -2.90 -1.63
CA GLY A 13 25.90 -1.45 -1.42
C GLY A 13 25.58 -0.64 -2.68
N PHE A 14 25.36 -1.30 -3.81
CA PHE A 14 25.13 -0.67 -5.11
C PHE A 14 24.06 -1.41 -5.91
N CYS A 15 23.28 -0.68 -6.70
CA CYS A 15 22.24 -1.23 -7.56
C CYS A 15 22.35 -0.60 -8.96
N GLY A 16 22.53 -1.43 -9.99
CA GLY A 16 22.65 -0.95 -11.38
C GLY A 16 21.39 -0.26 -11.91
N PHE A 17 20.25 -0.41 -11.24
CA PHE A 17 19.01 0.29 -11.58
C PHE A 17 18.93 1.71 -11.00
N GLY A 18 19.84 2.09 -10.10
CA GLY A 18 19.86 3.40 -9.44
C GLY A 18 18.50 3.75 -8.82
N ASP A 19 18.09 5.02 -8.94
CA ASP A 19 16.82 5.52 -8.40
C ASP A 19 15.58 4.89 -9.04
N LYS A 20 15.71 4.29 -10.24
CA LYS A 20 14.62 3.61 -10.94
C LYS A 20 14.33 2.21 -10.38
N CYS A 21 15.09 1.75 -9.40
CA CYS A 21 14.89 0.44 -8.79
C CYS A 21 13.49 0.30 -8.18
N ASN A 22 12.79 -0.76 -8.57
CA ASN A 22 11.46 -1.11 -8.04
C ASN A 22 11.49 -1.54 -6.56
N PHE A 23 12.68 -1.76 -6.01
CA PHE A 23 12.94 -2.18 -4.64
C PHE A 23 13.57 -1.02 -3.85
N ALA A 24 13.42 -1.05 -2.53
CA ALA A 24 13.94 -0.01 -1.65
C ALA A 24 15.45 -0.20 -1.40
N HIS A 25 16.23 0.88 -1.49
CA HIS A 25 17.67 0.90 -1.14
C HIS A 25 17.91 1.31 0.32
N GLY A 26 16.85 1.58 1.08
CA GLY A 26 16.93 1.86 2.50
C GLY A 26 15.57 1.74 3.17
N LYS A 27 15.56 1.73 4.51
CA LYS A 27 14.32 1.72 5.32
C LYS A 27 13.42 2.91 5.03
N GLU A 28 14.02 4.01 4.62
CA GLU A 28 13.37 5.26 4.23
C GLU A 28 12.55 5.10 2.95
N GLU A 29 13.06 4.31 2.00
CA GLU A 29 12.39 4.02 0.74
C GLU A 29 11.46 2.80 0.81
N LEU A 30 11.62 1.97 1.84
CA LEU A 30 10.82 0.77 2.06
C LEU A 30 9.41 1.18 2.49
N ARG A 31 8.53 1.24 1.51
CA ARG A 31 7.10 1.34 1.74
C ARG A 31 6.66 0.02 2.33
N SER A 32 6.55 -0.02 3.66
CA SER A 32 5.82 -1.07 4.36
C SER A 32 4.51 -1.29 3.60
N GLY A 33 4.17 -2.54 3.25
CA GLY A 33 3.02 -2.86 2.39
C GLY A 33 1.66 -2.35 2.88
N GLY A 34 1.59 -1.65 4.01
CA GLY A 34 0.52 -0.72 4.32
C GLY A 34 0.67 0.53 3.48
N ARG A 35 -0.27 0.74 2.56
CA ARG A 35 -0.69 2.08 2.12
C ARG A 35 -0.34 3.07 3.23
N ALA A 36 0.63 3.95 3.01
CA ALA A 36 0.87 5.05 3.93
C ALA A 36 -0.51 5.62 4.26
N PRO A 37 -0.87 5.84 5.54
CA PRO A 37 -2.18 6.38 5.89
C PRO A 37 -2.28 7.86 5.50
N SER A 38 -1.95 8.22 4.26
CA SER A 38 -2.30 9.52 3.67
C SER A 38 -3.80 9.63 3.38
N ASP A 39 -4.60 8.61 3.72
CA ASP A 39 -6.06 8.64 3.64
C ASP A 39 -6.75 8.04 4.89
N THR A 40 -6.15 8.14 6.08
CA THR A 40 -6.91 7.89 7.34
C THR A 40 -7.96 8.97 7.60
N ARG A 41 -8.01 10.04 6.80
CA ARG A 41 -9.13 10.99 6.81
C ARG A 41 -10.37 10.51 6.03
N HIS A 42 -10.28 9.46 5.21
CA HIS A 42 -11.46 8.98 4.45
C HIS A 42 -11.69 7.46 4.43
N PHE A 43 -10.83 6.66 5.07
CA PHE A 43 -11.12 5.23 5.26
C PHE A 43 -12.36 5.04 6.15
N LYS A 44 -13.40 4.42 5.58
CA LYS A 44 -14.73 4.23 6.19
C LYS A 44 -15.45 5.52 6.64
N THR A 45 -15.18 6.67 6.05
CA THR A 45 -15.94 7.90 6.38
C THR A 45 -17.19 8.10 5.52
N ARG A 46 -17.27 7.41 4.39
CA ARG A 46 -18.45 7.39 3.50
C ARG A 46 -19.10 6.01 3.54
N LEU A 47 -20.42 5.98 3.60
CA LEU A 47 -21.20 4.75 3.60
C LEU A 47 -21.08 4.03 2.24
N CYS A 48 -20.88 2.72 2.28
CA CYS A 48 -20.87 1.84 1.14
C CYS A 48 -22.29 1.67 0.64
N LYS A 49 -22.63 2.34 -0.46
CA LYS A 49 -23.98 2.28 -1.05
C LYS A 49 -24.41 0.84 -1.36
N THR A 50 -23.49 0.00 -1.83
CA THR A 50 -23.80 -1.39 -2.17
C THR A 50 -24.18 -2.21 -0.94
N PHE A 51 -23.43 -2.06 0.15
CA PHE A 51 -23.76 -2.72 1.41
C PHE A 51 -25.04 -2.14 2.02
N ALA A 52 -25.19 -0.81 2.04
CA ALA A 52 -26.38 -0.15 2.57
C ALA A 52 -27.67 -0.51 1.81
N LEU A 53 -27.60 -0.71 0.49
CA LEU A 53 -28.76 -1.05 -0.34
C LEU A 53 -29.05 -2.55 -0.42
N LYS A 54 -28.01 -3.40 -0.43
CA LYS A 54 -28.15 -4.85 -0.71
C LYS A 54 -27.78 -5.74 0.48
N GLY A 55 -27.27 -5.18 1.58
CA GLY A 55 -26.76 -5.91 2.74
C GLY A 55 -25.49 -6.73 2.47
N LYS A 56 -24.95 -6.70 1.25
CA LYS A 56 -23.79 -7.50 0.83
C LYS A 56 -22.88 -6.69 -0.09
N CYS A 57 -21.60 -6.63 0.27
CA CYS A 57 -20.57 -5.97 -0.52
C CYS A 57 -19.60 -6.99 -1.11
N PRO A 58 -19.31 -6.96 -2.42
CA PRO A 58 -18.33 -7.87 -3.04
C PRO A 58 -16.91 -7.67 -2.52
N TYR A 59 -16.61 -6.51 -1.93
CA TYR A 59 -15.27 -6.17 -1.40
C TYR A 59 -15.04 -6.65 0.03
N GLY A 60 -16.09 -7.07 0.76
CA GLY A 60 -15.98 -7.56 2.14
C GLY A 60 -15.19 -6.62 3.06
N ASP A 61 -14.36 -7.18 3.93
CA ASP A 61 -13.54 -6.42 4.89
C ASP A 61 -12.47 -5.52 4.24
N ASN A 62 -12.18 -5.73 2.97
CA ASN A 62 -11.27 -4.87 2.20
C ASN A 62 -11.94 -3.62 1.66
N CYS A 63 -13.25 -3.43 1.87
CA CYS A 63 -13.94 -2.22 1.43
C CYS A 63 -13.41 -0.97 2.15
N THR A 64 -13.10 0.06 1.37
CA THR A 64 -12.64 1.36 1.88
C THR A 64 -13.78 2.25 2.39
N TYR A 65 -15.04 1.85 2.16
CA TYR A 65 -16.26 2.53 2.61
C TYR A 65 -16.82 1.85 3.87
N ALA A 66 -17.60 2.57 4.67
CA ALA A 66 -18.29 2.01 5.84
C ALA A 66 -19.40 1.05 5.38
N HIS A 67 -19.36 -0.21 5.80
CA HIS A 67 -20.46 -1.16 5.69
C HIS A 67 -21.42 -0.94 6.84
#